data_AF-A0A7J3S2A7-F1
#
_entry.id   AF-A0A7J3S2A7-F1
#
_cell.length_a   1.000
_cell.length_b   1.000
_cell.length_c   1.000
_cell.angle_alpha   90.00
_cell.angle_beta   90.00
_cell.angle_gamma   90.00
#
_symmetry.space_group_name_H-M   'P 1'
#
loop_
_entity.id
_entity.type
_entity.pdbx_description
1 polymer ?
#
loop_
_entity_poly.entity_id
_entity_poly.type
_entity_poly.pdbx_seq_one_letter_code
_entity_poly.pdbx_strand_id
1 'polypeptide(L)'
;MDSTKRMVERLPRFYGGWHEDSLLYRFVDGLGKRCDEARKDLFGLMRAHWVDTAVGTELDQLAGIYGLKRRMGEPDSKFRERIKMVILEYKGGGTVAAIVSLASAFLGARTDEVGLVDNPLVPVVMERRVKSGDSWSMSSEGVEDVHPKVSLFVEPADMYFDVAKFDESPLPLDVIDPVLINMDDDERIEFRGILHGGQELVIEDGTAKLDGEGVEVHMTSKSVPRVSRKGSRWRYVESIQETIGVFDSGTFDSSVFETALATVRLRFSWMAHQLSTFELRIRNEALIRSGLTVDDVDMFLNRIKAAGVKAVIAVVR
;
A
#
# COMPACT_ATOMS: atom_id res chain seq x y z
N MET A 1 22.14 -40.59 36.87
CA MET A 1 22.45 -42.03 37.00
C MET A 1 23.95 -42.16 36.92
N ASP A 2 24.56 -42.51 38.04
CA ASP A 2 25.99 -42.42 38.32
C ASP A 2 26.79 -43.36 37.39
N SER A 3 27.63 -42.80 36.53
CA SER A 3 28.38 -43.58 35.53
C SER A 3 29.26 -44.65 36.19
N THR A 4 29.68 -44.42 37.44
CA THR A 4 30.37 -45.37 38.31
C THR A 4 29.59 -46.69 38.45
N LYS A 5 28.29 -46.65 38.76
CA LYS A 5 27.47 -47.85 38.96
C LYS A 5 27.39 -48.70 37.69
N ARG A 6 27.18 -48.05 36.55
CA ARG A 6 27.13 -48.72 35.23
C ARG A 6 28.45 -49.37 34.85
N MET A 7 29.58 -48.78 35.23
CA MET A 7 30.91 -49.34 34.97
C MET A 7 31.17 -50.54 35.87
N VAL A 8 30.85 -50.43 37.17
CA VAL A 8 31.00 -51.53 38.14
C VAL A 8 30.12 -52.73 37.78
N GLU A 9 28.87 -52.50 37.34
CA GLU A 9 27.94 -53.57 36.92
C GLU A 9 28.44 -54.38 35.71
N ARG A 10 29.34 -53.81 34.90
CA ARG A 10 29.93 -54.48 33.72
C ARG A 10 31.18 -55.29 34.06
N LEU A 11 31.73 -55.14 35.26
CA LEU A 11 32.90 -55.89 35.69
C LEU A 11 32.48 -57.27 36.21
N PRO A 12 33.22 -58.35 35.87
CA PRO A 12 32.99 -59.66 36.44
C PRO A 12 33.06 -59.65 37.97
N ARG A 13 32.20 -60.44 38.63
CA ARG A 13 32.09 -60.39 40.08
C ARG A 13 33.40 -60.78 40.80
N PHE A 14 34.25 -61.64 40.26
CA PHE A 14 35.45 -62.04 41.00
C PHE A 14 36.47 -60.89 41.26
N TYR A 15 36.35 -59.74 40.60
CA TYR A 15 37.22 -58.57 40.84
C TYR A 15 36.85 -57.74 42.07
N GLY A 16 35.73 -58.02 42.75
CA GLY A 16 35.35 -57.31 43.98
C GLY A 16 35.05 -55.81 43.81
N GLY A 17 34.83 -55.36 42.57
CA GLY A 17 34.69 -53.94 42.22
C GLY A 17 33.44 -53.25 42.75
N TRP A 18 32.56 -53.92 43.49
CA TRP A 18 31.41 -53.30 44.20
C TRP A 18 31.76 -52.88 45.64
N HIS A 19 32.91 -53.29 46.18
CA HIS A 19 33.33 -52.85 47.49
C HIS A 19 33.93 -51.45 47.40
N GLU A 20 33.33 -50.49 48.11
CA GLU A 20 33.72 -49.08 48.09
C GLU A 20 35.18 -48.84 48.54
N ASP A 21 35.69 -49.75 49.38
CA ASP A 21 37.08 -49.74 49.85
C ASP A 21 38.09 -50.38 48.90
N SER A 22 37.62 -51.05 47.83
CA SER A 22 38.54 -51.64 46.86
C SER A 22 39.23 -50.54 46.03
N LEU A 23 40.53 -50.74 45.76
CA LEU A 23 41.29 -49.84 44.90
C LEU A 23 40.68 -49.75 43.49
N LEU A 24 40.08 -50.85 43.02
CA LEU A 24 39.37 -50.91 41.76
C LEU A 24 38.11 -50.04 41.76
N TYR A 25 37.28 -50.09 42.81
CA TYR A 25 36.11 -49.23 42.93
C TYR A 25 36.51 -47.75 42.95
N ARG A 26 37.51 -47.37 43.75
CA ARG A 26 37.98 -45.97 43.82
C ARG A 26 38.50 -45.46 42.47
N PHE A 27 39.17 -46.32 41.70
CA PHE A 27 39.59 -46.00 40.34
C PHE A 27 38.38 -45.81 39.39
N VAL A 28 37.43 -46.74 39.41
CA VAL A 28 36.22 -46.68 38.59
C VAL A 28 35.34 -45.48 38.97
N ASP A 29 35.26 -45.12 40.25
CA ASP A 29 34.53 -43.95 40.74
C ASP A 29 35.16 -42.64 40.27
N GLY A 30 36.49 -42.52 40.35
CA GLY A 30 37.22 -41.37 39.79
C GLY A 30 36.96 -41.21 38.29
N LEU A 31 36.99 -42.31 37.53
CA LEU A 31 36.68 -42.32 36.11
C LEU A 31 35.21 -41.98 35.84
N GLY A 32 34.28 -42.57 36.60
CA GLY A 32 32.85 -42.35 36.49
C GLY A 32 32.46 -40.89 36.71
N LYS A 33 33.03 -40.24 37.73
CA LYS A 33 32.87 -38.81 38.00
C LYS A 33 33.37 -37.95 36.83
N ARG A 34 34.55 -38.25 36.29
CA ARG A 34 35.08 -37.55 35.10
C ARG A 34 34.19 -37.74 33.87
N CYS A 35 33.64 -38.93 33.66
CA CYS A 35 32.69 -39.17 32.58
C CYS A 35 31.37 -38.41 32.78
N ASP A 36 30.89 -38.28 34.00
CA ASP A 36 29.68 -37.52 34.31
C ASP A 36 29.89 -36.01 34.16
N GLU A 37 31.06 -35.49 34.54
CA GLU A 37 31.49 -34.11 34.24
C GLU A 37 31.52 -33.87 32.71
N ALA A 38 32.26 -34.69 31.97
CA ALA A 38 32.36 -34.57 30.52
C ALA A 38 30.99 -34.67 29.82
N ARG A 39 30.08 -35.51 30.33
CA ARG A 39 28.71 -35.61 29.83
C ARG A 39 27.91 -34.33 30.09
N LYS A 40 28.05 -33.71 31.26
CA LYS A 40 27.40 -32.42 31.56
C LYS A 40 27.90 -31.33 30.61
N ASP A 41 29.21 -31.28 30.38
CA ASP A 41 29.82 -30.31 29.46
C ASP A 41 29.33 -30.51 28.03
N LEU A 42 29.28 -31.77 27.56
CA LEU A 42 28.74 -32.10 26.24
C LEU A 42 27.27 -31.68 26.11
N PHE A 43 26.44 -31.94 27.13
CA PHE A 43 25.04 -31.51 27.11
C PHE A 43 24.90 -29.98 27.15
N GLY A 44 25.78 -29.29 27.85
CA GLY A 44 25.86 -27.82 27.81
C GLY A 44 26.12 -27.34 26.39
N LEU A 45 27.15 -27.88 25.74
CA LEU A 45 27.52 -27.52 24.36
C LEU A 45 26.42 -27.86 23.34
N MET A 46 25.74 -29.00 23.49
CA MET A 46 24.60 -29.35 22.64
C MET A 46 23.42 -28.38 22.80
N ARG A 47 23.20 -27.83 23.99
CA ARG A 47 22.15 -26.84 24.25
C ARG A 47 22.54 -25.43 23.78
N ALA A 48 23.82 -25.08 23.86
CA ALA A 48 24.36 -23.80 23.41
C ALA A 48 24.10 -23.53 21.92
N HIS A 49 23.87 -24.58 21.12
CA HIS A 49 23.64 -24.45 19.68
C HIS A 49 22.22 -24.00 19.31
N TRP A 50 21.24 -24.17 20.21
CA TRP A 50 19.85 -23.85 19.93
C TRP A 50 19.46 -22.52 20.55
N VAL A 51 18.85 -21.64 19.75
CA VAL A 51 18.35 -20.32 20.20
C VAL A 51 17.45 -20.45 21.43
N ASP A 52 16.66 -21.52 21.53
CA ASP A 52 15.75 -21.77 22.66
C ASP A 52 16.44 -22.12 23.98
N THR A 53 17.62 -22.73 23.93
CA THR A 53 18.30 -23.25 25.14
C THR A 53 19.62 -22.55 25.45
N ALA A 54 20.20 -21.80 24.50
CA ALA A 54 21.41 -21.02 24.71
C ALA A 54 21.16 -19.88 25.72
N VAL A 55 22.17 -19.58 26.55
CA VAL A 55 22.10 -18.59 27.63
C VAL A 55 23.31 -17.64 27.56
N GLY A 56 23.11 -16.36 27.89
CA GLY A 56 24.19 -15.38 28.02
C GLY A 56 25.03 -15.24 26.75
N THR A 57 26.34 -15.49 26.86
CA THR A 57 27.33 -15.32 25.79
C THR A 57 27.11 -16.24 24.59
N GLU A 58 26.59 -17.45 24.81
CA GLU A 58 26.29 -18.41 23.74
C GLU A 58 25.18 -17.86 22.83
N LEU A 59 24.14 -17.28 23.44
CA LEU A 59 23.04 -16.64 22.72
C LEU A 59 23.53 -15.41 21.95
N ASP A 60 24.48 -14.65 22.53
CA ASP A 60 25.09 -13.49 21.88
C ASP A 60 25.92 -13.90 20.65
N GLN A 61 26.65 -15.01 20.72
CA GLN A 61 27.39 -15.55 19.58
C GLN A 61 26.46 -16.01 18.47
N LEU A 62 25.37 -16.71 18.80
CA LEU A 62 24.34 -17.09 17.83
C LEU A 62 23.71 -15.86 17.16
N ALA A 63 23.40 -14.81 17.94
CA ALA A 63 22.87 -13.56 17.41
C ALA A 63 23.87 -12.84 16.48
N GLY A 64 25.17 -12.92 16.81
CA GLY A 64 26.25 -12.35 16.02
C GLY A 64 26.31 -12.86 14.58
N ILE A 65 25.91 -14.12 14.34
CA ILE A 65 25.79 -14.71 13.00
C ILE A 65 24.81 -13.90 12.13
N TYR A 66 23.75 -13.36 12.75
CA TYR A 66 22.73 -12.53 12.10
C TYR A 66 23.01 -11.03 12.22
N GLY A 67 24.21 -10.62 12.63
CA GLY A 67 24.58 -9.22 12.83
C GLY A 67 23.86 -8.52 13.99
N LEU A 68 23.20 -9.28 14.88
CA LEU A 68 22.48 -8.74 16.02
C LEU A 68 23.41 -8.58 17.23
N LYS A 69 23.25 -7.48 17.96
CA LYS A 69 23.92 -7.22 19.24
C LYS A 69 22.89 -7.02 20.34
N ARG A 70 23.12 -7.59 21.52
CA ARG A 70 22.27 -7.41 22.70
C ARG A 70 22.26 -5.94 23.14
N ARG A 71 21.08 -5.42 23.52
CA ARG A 71 20.96 -4.07 24.08
C ARG A 71 21.41 -4.07 25.55
N MET A 72 21.89 -2.94 26.03
CA MET A 72 22.31 -2.81 27.44
C MET A 72 21.14 -3.14 28.37
N GLY A 73 21.32 -4.09 29.28
CA GLY A 73 20.28 -4.53 30.24
C GLY A 73 19.18 -5.43 29.67
N GLU A 74 19.30 -5.91 28.43
CA GLU A 74 18.29 -6.77 27.81
C GLU A 74 18.38 -8.22 28.34
N PRO A 75 17.28 -8.78 28.89
CA PRO A 75 17.25 -10.16 29.37
C PRO A 75 17.24 -11.16 28.20
N ASP A 76 17.74 -12.38 28.46
CA ASP A 76 17.83 -13.46 27.46
C ASP A 76 16.49 -13.78 26.80
N SER A 77 15.37 -13.68 27.53
CA SER A 77 14.03 -13.94 26.99
C SER A 77 13.67 -12.98 25.85
N LYS A 78 13.79 -11.66 26.09
CA LYS A 78 13.51 -10.63 25.08
C LYS A 78 14.51 -10.68 23.94
N PHE A 79 15.79 -10.93 24.24
CA PHE A 79 16.80 -11.02 23.20
C PHE A 79 16.56 -12.22 22.26
N ARG A 80 16.13 -13.37 22.82
CA ARG A 80 15.75 -14.56 22.07
C ARG A 80 14.57 -14.32 21.13
N GLU A 81 13.53 -13.63 21.59
CA GLU A 81 12.40 -13.22 20.74
C GLU A 81 12.87 -12.39 19.55
N ARG A 82 13.79 -11.45 19.79
CA ARG A 82 14.33 -10.60 18.74
C ARG A 82 15.19 -11.36 17.72
N ILE A 83 16.00 -12.33 18.16
CA ILE A 83 16.75 -13.22 17.26
C ILE A 83 15.78 -14.03 16.38
N LYS A 84 14.73 -14.60 16.98
CA LYS A 84 13.70 -15.34 16.24
C LYS A 84 12.98 -14.47 15.22
N MET A 85 12.69 -13.20 15.54
CA MET A 85 12.10 -12.26 14.59
C MET A 85 13.00 -12.05 13.37
N VAL A 86 14.30 -11.86 13.56
CA VAL A 86 15.24 -11.69 12.44
C VAL A 86 15.34 -12.97 11.59
N ILE A 87 15.33 -14.16 12.21
CA ILE A 87 15.30 -15.41 11.45
C ILE A 87 14.01 -15.54 10.61
N LEU A 88 12.88 -15.09 11.13
CA LEU A 88 11.61 -15.05 10.39
C LEU A 88 11.64 -14.04 9.24
N GLU A 89 12.26 -12.88 9.44
CA GLU A 89 12.49 -11.87 8.40
C GLU A 89 13.25 -12.48 7.21
N TYR A 90 14.32 -13.25 7.48
CA TYR A 90 15.10 -13.95 6.45
C TYR A 90 14.33 -15.07 5.73
N LYS A 91 13.36 -15.74 6.39
CA LYS A 91 12.60 -16.84 5.79
C LYS A 91 11.47 -16.38 4.86
N GLY A 92 11.02 -15.13 4.97
CA GLY A 92 10.00 -14.60 4.06
C GLY A 92 9.20 -13.44 4.64
N GLY A 93 9.82 -12.26 4.74
CA GLY A 93 9.14 -11.01 5.12
C GLY A 93 8.09 -10.50 4.12
N GLY A 94 7.92 -11.14 2.95
CA GLY A 94 7.04 -10.67 1.88
C GLY A 94 5.60 -11.21 1.89
N THR A 95 5.24 -12.13 2.78
CA THR A 95 3.88 -12.67 2.84
C THR A 95 3.02 -11.93 3.86
N VAL A 96 1.71 -11.80 3.59
CA VAL A 96 0.74 -11.16 4.50
C VAL A 96 0.82 -11.76 5.91
N ALA A 97 0.86 -13.09 6.01
CA ALA A 97 0.95 -13.79 7.30
C ALA A 97 2.26 -13.49 8.05
N ALA A 98 3.38 -13.36 7.33
CA ALA A 98 4.66 -13.01 7.93
C ALA A 98 4.67 -11.57 8.44
N ILE A 99 4.16 -10.61 7.65
CA ILE A 99 4.06 -9.21 8.06
C ILE A 99 3.17 -9.07 9.31
N VAL A 100 2.01 -9.72 9.33
CA VAL A 100 1.11 -9.70 10.50
C VAL A 100 1.77 -10.33 11.72
N SER A 101 2.45 -11.47 11.55
CA SER A 101 3.14 -12.14 12.66
C SER A 101 4.31 -11.31 13.21
N LEU A 102 5.10 -10.70 12.33
CA LEU A 102 6.22 -9.83 12.69
C LEU A 102 5.73 -8.56 13.38
N ALA A 103 4.69 -7.91 12.85
CA ALA A 103 4.08 -6.74 13.47
C ALA A 103 3.46 -7.07 14.84
N SER A 104 2.76 -8.21 14.95
CA SER A 104 2.20 -8.68 16.22
C SER A 104 3.29 -8.93 17.26
N ALA A 105 4.38 -9.61 16.87
CA ALA A 105 5.51 -9.87 17.75
C ALA A 105 6.22 -8.57 18.18
N PHE A 106 6.39 -7.62 17.25
CA PHE A 106 6.98 -6.31 17.53
C PHE A 106 6.14 -5.49 18.52
N LEU A 107 4.81 -5.53 18.39
CA LEU A 107 3.86 -4.85 19.29
C LEU A 107 3.61 -5.61 20.60
N GLY A 108 4.06 -6.86 20.76
CA GLY A 108 3.61 -7.72 21.85
C GLY A 108 2.09 -7.92 21.84
N ALA A 109 1.50 -7.95 20.64
CA ALA A 109 0.09 -8.09 20.39
C ALA A 109 -0.27 -9.52 19.98
N ARG A 110 -1.54 -9.89 20.17
CA ARG A 110 -2.08 -11.11 19.59
C ARG A 110 -2.32 -10.90 18.10
N THR A 111 -2.25 -11.98 17.32
CA THR A 111 -2.45 -11.94 15.86
C THR A 111 -3.84 -11.49 15.41
N ASP A 112 -4.84 -11.48 16.29
CA ASP A 112 -6.18 -10.94 16.05
C ASP A 112 -6.32 -9.43 16.33
N GLU A 113 -5.30 -8.81 16.95
CA GLU A 113 -5.22 -7.37 17.20
C GLU A 113 -4.54 -6.61 16.05
N VAL A 114 -3.97 -7.33 15.08
CA VAL A 114 -3.26 -6.79 13.91
C VAL A 114 -3.83 -7.40 12.62
N GLY A 115 -4.34 -6.55 11.73
CA GLY A 115 -4.84 -6.94 10.42
C GLY A 115 -4.04 -6.31 9.29
N LEU A 116 -4.09 -6.89 8.10
CA LEU A 116 -3.49 -6.33 6.89
C LEU A 116 -4.53 -6.35 5.77
N VAL A 117 -4.73 -5.19 5.13
CA VAL A 117 -5.55 -5.05 3.93
C VAL A 117 -4.62 -4.78 2.75
N ASP A 118 -4.65 -5.68 1.77
CA ASP A 118 -3.88 -5.53 0.54
C ASP A 118 -4.61 -4.61 -0.44
N ASN A 119 -3.88 -3.71 -1.08
CA ASN A 119 -4.35 -2.67 -2.01
C ASN A 119 -5.59 -1.92 -1.48
N PRO A 120 -5.46 -1.11 -0.42
CA PRO A 120 -6.59 -0.41 0.18
C PRO A 120 -7.31 0.48 -0.84
N LEU A 121 -8.63 0.57 -0.69
CA LEU A 121 -9.50 1.36 -1.58
C LEU A 121 -9.43 2.84 -1.20
N VAL A 122 -9.00 3.69 -2.13
CA VAL A 122 -8.79 5.13 -1.91
C VAL A 122 -9.52 5.95 -2.98
N PRO A 123 -10.15 7.08 -2.62
CA PRO A 123 -10.71 7.99 -3.61
C PRO A 123 -9.60 8.64 -4.45
N VAL A 124 -9.73 8.55 -5.77
CA VAL A 124 -8.87 9.21 -6.75
C VAL A 124 -9.68 10.29 -7.45
N VAL A 125 -9.08 11.47 -7.60
CA VAL A 125 -9.66 12.60 -8.31
C VAL A 125 -8.65 13.11 -9.32
N MET A 126 -9.08 13.26 -10.56
CA MET A 126 -8.29 13.83 -11.64
C MET A 126 -9.05 15.02 -12.23
N GLU A 127 -8.40 16.18 -12.27
CA GLU A 127 -8.97 17.40 -12.82
C GLU A 127 -8.12 17.89 -13.99
N ARG A 128 -8.80 18.33 -15.07
CA ARG A 128 -8.18 18.95 -16.24
C ARG A 128 -9.03 20.07 -16.79
N ARG A 129 -8.36 21.15 -17.21
CA ARG A 129 -8.96 22.18 -18.06
C ARG A 129 -8.68 21.80 -19.51
N VAL A 130 -9.72 21.76 -20.33
CA VAL A 130 -9.65 21.34 -21.73
C VAL A 130 -10.41 22.32 -22.61
N LYS A 131 -10.03 22.38 -23.88
CA LYS A 131 -10.75 23.02 -24.99
C LYS A 131 -11.13 21.98 -26.03
N SER A 132 -12.08 22.32 -26.91
CA SER A 132 -12.48 21.43 -28.01
C SER A 132 -11.27 20.98 -28.84
N GLY A 133 -11.14 19.67 -29.04
CA GLY A 133 -10.03 19.04 -29.76
C GLY A 133 -8.89 18.55 -28.87
N ASP A 134 -8.84 18.95 -27.59
CA ASP A 134 -7.79 18.51 -26.68
C ASP A 134 -7.85 17.00 -26.43
N SER A 135 -6.67 16.40 -26.29
CA SER A 135 -6.52 14.99 -25.94
C SER A 135 -5.49 14.79 -24.84
N TRP A 136 -5.75 13.81 -23.97
CA TRP A 136 -4.89 13.49 -22.83
C TRP A 136 -4.88 11.99 -22.56
N SER A 137 -3.98 11.56 -21.68
CA SER A 137 -3.92 10.18 -21.20
C SER A 137 -4.20 10.14 -19.71
N MET A 138 -4.95 9.14 -19.27
CA MET A 138 -5.16 8.84 -17.85
C MET A 138 -5.30 7.35 -17.60
N SER A 139 -4.99 6.92 -16.38
CA SER A 139 -5.08 5.53 -15.94
C SER A 139 -5.91 5.45 -14.66
N SER A 140 -6.43 4.27 -14.34
CA SER A 140 -7.22 4.08 -13.11
C SER A 140 -6.40 4.23 -11.82
N GLU A 141 -5.07 4.26 -11.92
CA GLU A 141 -4.12 4.27 -10.81
C GLU A 141 -4.31 3.11 -9.81
N GLY A 142 -5.03 2.05 -10.23
CA GLY A 142 -5.34 0.89 -9.41
C GLY A 142 -5.03 -0.45 -10.08
N VAL A 143 -5.39 -1.55 -9.42
CA VAL A 143 -5.21 -2.92 -9.93
C VAL A 143 -6.21 -3.33 -11.01
N GLU A 144 -7.32 -2.58 -11.15
CA GLU A 144 -8.46 -2.89 -12.01
C GLU A 144 -8.87 -1.68 -12.86
N ASP A 145 -9.67 -1.95 -13.90
CA ASP A 145 -10.35 -0.92 -14.70
C ASP A 145 -11.55 -0.38 -13.92
N VAL A 146 -11.89 0.89 -14.10
CA VAL A 146 -12.91 1.58 -13.30
C VAL A 146 -13.85 2.41 -14.16
N HIS A 147 -15.10 2.54 -13.73
CA HIS A 147 -16.06 3.48 -14.30
C HIS A 147 -16.06 4.75 -13.42
N PRO A 148 -15.51 5.88 -13.89
CA PRO A 148 -15.45 7.08 -13.08
C PRO A 148 -16.80 7.79 -13.05
N LYS A 149 -17.01 8.58 -12.00
CA LYS A 149 -17.93 9.71 -12.02
C LYS A 149 -17.26 10.86 -12.75
N VAL A 150 -17.96 11.47 -13.70
CA VAL A 150 -17.45 12.57 -14.52
C VAL A 150 -18.25 13.83 -14.24
N SER A 151 -17.57 14.95 -14.05
CA SER A 151 -18.17 16.28 -13.96
C SER A 151 -17.54 17.17 -15.02
N LEU A 152 -18.38 17.86 -15.79
CA LEU A 152 -18.00 18.95 -16.70
C LEU A 152 -18.48 20.25 -16.09
N PHE A 153 -17.55 21.17 -15.83
CA PHE A 153 -17.87 22.52 -15.38
C PHE A 153 -17.39 23.52 -16.44
N VAL A 154 -18.30 24.32 -17.00
CA VAL A 154 -17.92 25.37 -17.96
C VAL A 154 -17.38 26.56 -17.20
N GLU A 155 -16.10 26.89 -17.40
CA GLU A 155 -15.52 28.04 -16.72
C GLU A 155 -16.23 29.31 -17.23
N PRO A 156 -16.77 30.16 -16.33
CA PRO A 156 -17.29 31.45 -16.75
C PRO A 156 -16.15 32.22 -17.41
N ALA A 157 -16.40 32.85 -18.56
CA ALA A 157 -15.39 33.65 -19.23
C ALA A 157 -14.79 34.65 -18.24
N ASP A 158 -13.46 34.59 -18.05
CA ASP A 158 -12.76 35.52 -17.17
C ASP A 158 -13.14 36.96 -17.57
N MET A 159 -13.68 37.72 -16.62
CA MET A 159 -13.96 39.16 -16.72
C MET A 159 -12.69 40.02 -16.90
N TYR A 160 -11.58 39.47 -17.38
CA TYR A 160 -10.33 40.17 -17.67
C TYR A 160 -10.28 40.70 -19.10
N PHE A 161 -11.43 41.11 -19.67
CA PHE A 161 -11.41 42.05 -20.77
C PHE A 161 -11.16 43.45 -20.21
N ASP A 162 -10.00 43.99 -20.57
CA ASP A 162 -9.56 45.35 -20.32
C ASP A 162 -10.70 46.34 -20.66
N VAL A 163 -11.31 46.92 -19.63
CA VAL A 163 -12.53 47.75 -19.67
C VAL A 163 -12.35 49.04 -20.49
N ALA A 164 -11.18 49.25 -21.09
CA ALA A 164 -10.83 50.42 -21.86
C ALA A 164 -11.20 50.34 -23.36
N LYS A 165 -11.67 49.21 -23.89
CA LYS A 165 -12.03 49.10 -25.31
C LYS A 165 -13.35 48.41 -25.54
N PHE A 166 -14.34 49.23 -25.89
CA PHE A 166 -15.54 48.97 -26.67
C PHE A 166 -16.49 47.88 -26.17
N ASP A 167 -17.69 48.38 -25.83
CA ASP A 167 -19.03 47.83 -26.00
C ASP A 167 -19.21 46.32 -26.23
N GLU A 168 -20.23 45.82 -25.55
CA GLU A 168 -20.81 44.47 -25.59
C GLU A 168 -20.17 43.45 -24.63
N SER A 169 -21.03 42.99 -23.72
CA SER A 169 -20.85 42.02 -22.65
C SER A 169 -19.88 40.88 -23.01
N PRO A 170 -19.09 40.34 -22.06
CA PRO A 170 -18.41 39.07 -22.28
C PRO A 170 -19.49 38.03 -22.62
N LEU A 171 -19.54 37.63 -23.90
CA LEU A 171 -20.46 36.58 -24.32
C LEU A 171 -20.18 35.37 -23.45
N PRO A 172 -21.16 34.81 -22.72
CA PRO A 172 -20.95 33.55 -22.03
C PRO A 172 -20.51 32.55 -23.10
N LEU A 173 -19.31 32.00 -22.92
CA LEU A 173 -18.80 30.97 -23.82
C LEU A 173 -19.58 29.70 -23.54
N ASP A 174 -20.66 29.53 -24.30
CA ASP A 174 -21.53 28.37 -24.25
C ASP A 174 -20.83 27.18 -24.91
N VAL A 175 -20.98 26.01 -24.30
CA VAL A 175 -20.50 24.74 -24.84
C VAL A 175 -21.68 24.01 -25.46
N ILE A 176 -21.59 23.68 -26.75
CA ILE A 176 -22.67 23.07 -27.52
C ILE A 176 -22.33 21.62 -27.81
N ASP A 177 -23.26 20.73 -27.50
CA ASP A 177 -23.16 19.28 -27.71
C ASP A 177 -21.80 18.67 -27.29
N PRO A 178 -21.38 18.79 -26.02
CA PRO A 178 -20.10 18.28 -25.59
C PRO A 178 -20.05 16.75 -25.67
N VAL A 179 -18.93 16.26 -26.21
CA VAL A 179 -18.62 14.85 -26.40
C VAL A 179 -17.29 14.51 -25.74
N LEU A 180 -17.32 13.54 -24.83
CA LEU A 180 -16.13 12.89 -24.29
C LEU A 180 -15.93 11.54 -24.95
N ILE A 181 -14.73 11.28 -25.45
CA ILE A 181 -14.40 10.06 -26.20
C ILE A 181 -13.21 9.38 -25.54
N ASN A 182 -13.38 8.14 -25.11
CA ASN A 182 -12.27 7.23 -24.85
C ASN A 182 -11.82 6.63 -26.19
N MET A 183 -10.67 7.07 -26.68
CA MET A 183 -10.15 6.74 -28.00
C MET A 183 -9.66 5.30 -28.14
N ASP A 184 -9.38 4.60 -27.04
CA ASP A 184 -8.81 3.26 -27.11
C ASP A 184 -9.90 2.18 -27.21
N ASP A 185 -11.10 2.46 -26.67
CA ASP A 185 -12.26 1.56 -26.70
C ASP A 185 -13.41 2.09 -27.59
N ASP A 186 -13.27 3.28 -28.18
CA ASP A 186 -14.29 4.00 -28.95
C ASP A 186 -15.61 4.23 -28.18
N GLU A 187 -15.52 4.27 -26.85
CA GLU A 187 -16.63 4.58 -25.96
C GLU A 187 -16.78 6.10 -25.85
N ARG A 188 -18.01 6.62 -25.95
CA ARG A 188 -18.29 8.05 -25.89
C ARG A 188 -19.48 8.40 -24.99
N ILE A 189 -19.41 9.59 -24.43
CA ILE A 189 -20.50 10.28 -23.72
C ILE A 189 -20.83 11.52 -24.54
N GLU A 190 -22.06 11.62 -25.00
CA GLU A 190 -22.59 12.74 -25.78
C GLU A 190 -23.75 13.37 -25.00
N PHE A 191 -23.60 14.63 -24.62
CA PHE A 191 -24.71 15.43 -24.14
C PHE A 191 -25.23 16.26 -25.29
N ARG A 192 -26.54 16.21 -25.57
CA ARG A 192 -27.18 17.01 -26.62
C ARG A 192 -27.85 18.21 -25.98
N GLY A 193 -27.29 19.39 -26.19
CA GLY A 193 -27.73 20.60 -25.51
C GLY A 193 -26.62 21.63 -25.36
N ILE A 194 -26.95 22.70 -24.66
CA ILE A 194 -26.06 23.83 -24.42
C ILE A 194 -25.73 23.87 -22.93
N LEU A 195 -24.44 23.93 -22.59
CA LEU A 195 -23.97 24.21 -21.24
C LEU A 195 -23.51 25.67 -21.18
N HIS A 196 -24.18 26.46 -20.36
CA HIS A 196 -23.82 27.85 -20.14
C HIS A 196 -22.65 28.00 -19.17
N GLY A 197 -21.94 29.12 -19.26
CA GLY A 197 -20.86 29.45 -18.33
C GLY A 197 -21.30 29.38 -16.86
N GLY A 198 -20.58 28.60 -16.05
CA GLY A 198 -20.89 28.39 -14.64
C GLY A 198 -21.78 27.18 -14.33
N GLN A 199 -22.30 26.47 -15.33
CA GLN A 199 -23.07 25.25 -15.12
C GLN A 199 -22.18 24.01 -14.93
N GLU A 200 -22.71 23.02 -14.20
CA GLU A 200 -22.07 21.73 -13.96
C GLU A 200 -22.93 20.57 -14.47
N LEU A 201 -22.39 19.78 -15.40
CA LEU A 201 -22.96 18.52 -15.85
C LEU A 201 -22.24 17.35 -15.15
N VAL A 202 -22.96 16.63 -14.30
CA VAL A 202 -22.45 15.47 -13.54
C VAL A 202 -23.03 14.18 -14.10
N ILE A 203 -22.16 13.23 -14.39
CA ILE A 203 -22.48 11.97 -15.06
C ILE A 203 -21.97 10.80 -14.20
N GLU A 204 -22.89 9.94 -13.79
CA GLU A 204 -22.63 8.82 -12.86
C GLU A 204 -23.65 7.69 -13.12
N ASP A 205 -23.17 6.44 -13.13
CA ASP A 205 -24.00 5.23 -13.29
C ASP A 205 -25.01 5.27 -14.47
N GLY A 206 -24.60 5.87 -15.58
CA GLY A 206 -25.44 5.99 -16.79
C GLY A 206 -26.54 7.05 -16.70
N THR A 207 -26.55 7.86 -15.65
CA THR A 207 -27.44 9.02 -15.49
C THR A 207 -26.64 10.32 -15.56
N ALA A 208 -27.27 11.40 -16.01
CA ALA A 208 -26.69 12.73 -15.98
C ALA A 208 -27.58 13.72 -15.26
N LYS A 209 -26.94 14.69 -14.60
CA LYS A 209 -27.60 15.80 -13.92
C LYS A 209 -26.92 17.10 -14.32
N LEU A 210 -27.70 18.07 -14.79
CA LEU A 210 -27.27 19.44 -15.04
C LEU A 210 -27.70 20.30 -13.85
N ASP A 211 -26.75 20.86 -13.11
CA ASP A 211 -27.01 21.65 -11.88
C ASP A 211 -27.93 20.95 -10.86
N GLY A 212 -27.94 19.60 -10.88
CA GLY A 212 -28.77 18.76 -10.03
C GLY A 212 -30.07 18.25 -10.65
N GLU A 213 -30.50 18.82 -11.78
CA GLU A 213 -31.68 18.39 -12.53
C GLU A 213 -31.34 17.25 -13.51
N GLY A 214 -32.17 16.21 -13.58
CA GLY A 214 -31.92 15.07 -14.45
C GLY A 214 -32.01 15.43 -15.93
N VAL A 215 -30.98 15.09 -16.70
CA VAL A 215 -30.91 15.33 -18.15
C VAL A 215 -30.56 14.05 -18.90
N GLU A 216 -30.97 13.99 -20.18
CA GLU A 216 -30.63 12.86 -21.04
C GLU A 216 -29.21 12.98 -21.60
N VAL A 217 -28.46 11.90 -21.52
CA VAL A 217 -27.12 11.75 -22.13
C VAL A 217 -27.12 10.50 -22.99
N HIS A 218 -26.51 10.60 -24.16
CA HIS A 218 -26.33 9.49 -25.07
C HIS A 218 -24.97 8.87 -24.80
N MET A 219 -24.95 7.59 -24.45
CA MET A 219 -23.72 6.84 -24.22
C MET A 219 -23.68 5.63 -25.14
N THR A 220 -22.48 5.27 -25.62
CA THR A 220 -22.30 4.03 -26.39
C THR A 220 -22.61 2.78 -25.56
N SER A 221 -22.39 2.84 -24.25
CA SER A 221 -22.65 1.78 -23.29
C SER A 221 -23.60 2.24 -22.18
N LYS A 222 -24.12 1.30 -21.36
CA LYS A 222 -25.05 1.60 -20.26
C LYS A 222 -24.38 2.29 -19.06
N SER A 223 -23.07 2.51 -19.11
CA SER A 223 -22.24 3.06 -18.04
C SER A 223 -21.26 4.07 -18.61
N VAL A 224 -20.70 4.92 -17.75
CA VAL A 224 -19.62 5.83 -18.15
C VAL A 224 -18.45 5.05 -18.76
N PRO A 225 -17.80 5.55 -19.84
CA PRO A 225 -16.64 4.90 -20.43
C PRO A 225 -15.55 4.58 -19.40
N ARG A 226 -14.95 3.40 -19.55
CA ARG A 226 -13.99 2.89 -18.54
C ARG A 226 -12.66 3.63 -18.61
N VAL A 227 -12.05 3.86 -17.45
CA VAL A 227 -10.64 4.25 -17.35
C VAL A 227 -9.83 2.97 -17.14
N SER A 228 -9.01 2.63 -18.12
CA SER A 228 -8.22 1.40 -18.09
C SER A 228 -7.01 1.50 -17.16
N ARG A 229 -6.65 0.40 -16.50
CA ARG A 229 -5.41 0.27 -15.71
C ARG A 229 -4.16 0.53 -16.53
N LYS A 230 -4.11 0.02 -17.77
CA LYS A 230 -2.97 0.20 -18.68
C LYS A 230 -2.81 1.65 -19.16
N GLY A 231 -3.72 2.55 -18.78
CA GLY A 231 -3.89 3.85 -19.38
C GLY A 231 -4.91 3.82 -20.52
N SER A 232 -5.56 4.96 -20.72
CA SER A 232 -6.53 5.21 -21.77
C SER A 232 -6.33 6.62 -22.30
N ARG A 233 -6.49 6.81 -23.62
CA ARG A 233 -6.46 8.12 -24.27
C ARG A 233 -7.86 8.68 -24.38
N TRP A 234 -8.01 9.93 -24.00
CA TRP A 234 -9.29 10.63 -23.98
C TRP A 234 -9.22 11.87 -24.84
N ARG A 235 -10.34 12.22 -25.45
CA ARG A 235 -10.52 13.43 -26.25
C ARG A 235 -11.81 14.12 -25.86
N TYR A 236 -11.76 15.44 -25.78
CA TYR A 236 -12.93 16.29 -25.63
C TYR A 236 -13.23 17.01 -26.95
N VAL A 237 -14.48 17.02 -27.36
CA VAL A 237 -14.97 17.67 -28.59
C VAL A 237 -16.29 18.36 -28.27
N GLU A 238 -16.53 19.51 -28.87
CA GLU A 238 -17.83 20.19 -28.83
C GLU A 238 -18.19 20.67 -30.24
N SER A 239 -19.48 20.88 -30.50
CA SER A 239 -19.97 21.50 -31.72
C SER A 239 -19.59 22.98 -31.70
N ILE A 240 -18.68 23.38 -32.59
CA ILE A 240 -18.35 24.80 -32.76
C ILE A 240 -19.46 25.42 -33.63
N GLN A 241 -20.13 26.46 -33.14
CA GLN A 241 -20.94 27.30 -34.01
C GLN A 241 -20.01 27.93 -35.05
N GLU A 242 -20.09 27.46 -36.30
CA GLU A 242 -19.49 28.17 -37.43
C GLU A 242 -20.21 29.51 -37.55
N THR A 243 -19.60 30.59 -37.05
CA THR A 243 -20.00 31.92 -37.45
C THR A 243 -19.54 32.09 -38.91
N ILE A 244 -20.34 31.61 -39.86
CA ILE A 244 -20.09 31.74 -41.29
C ILE A 244 -20.16 33.23 -41.63
N GLY A 245 -19.01 33.88 -41.76
CA GLY A 245 -18.90 35.19 -42.40
C GLY A 245 -19.22 35.03 -43.88
N VAL A 246 -20.41 35.43 -44.31
CA VAL A 246 -20.76 35.50 -45.73
C VAL A 246 -19.99 36.66 -46.35
N PHE A 247 -19.10 36.35 -47.30
CA PHE A 247 -18.36 37.35 -48.06
C PHE A 247 -19.30 37.98 -49.10
N ASP A 248 -19.81 39.18 -48.83
CA ASP A 248 -20.46 40.00 -49.84
C ASP A 248 -19.41 40.89 -50.52
N SER A 249 -19.21 40.68 -51.82
CA SER A 249 -18.28 41.46 -52.65
C SER A 249 -18.60 42.96 -52.73
N GLY A 250 -19.74 43.41 -52.19
CA GLY A 250 -20.17 44.82 -52.18
C GLY A 250 -19.68 45.69 -51.02
N THR A 251 -19.26 45.12 -49.89
CA THR A 251 -18.84 45.91 -48.71
C THR A 251 -17.62 45.28 -48.04
N PHE A 252 -16.47 45.93 -48.21
CA PHE A 252 -15.17 45.52 -47.67
C PHE A 252 -15.06 46.00 -46.21
N ASP A 253 -15.71 45.33 -45.25
CA ASP A 253 -15.53 45.61 -43.81
C ASP A 253 -16.08 44.49 -42.90
N SER A 254 -15.63 43.24 -43.07
CA SER A 254 -15.86 42.23 -42.02
C SER A 254 -14.73 41.22 -41.92
N SER A 255 -14.01 41.27 -40.80
CA SER A 255 -12.96 40.33 -40.41
C SER A 255 -13.55 39.09 -39.75
N VAL A 256 -13.03 37.91 -40.10
CA VAL A 256 -13.29 36.66 -39.37
C VAL A 256 -12.52 36.73 -38.05
N PHE A 257 -13.23 36.84 -36.92
CA PHE A 257 -12.62 36.76 -35.60
C PHE A 257 -12.47 35.29 -35.19
N GLU A 258 -11.37 34.95 -34.53
CA GLU A 258 -11.19 33.66 -33.88
C GLU A 258 -12.35 33.48 -32.88
N THR A 259 -13.23 32.50 -33.12
CA THR A 259 -14.27 32.15 -32.14
C THR A 259 -13.56 31.71 -30.87
N ALA A 260 -13.74 32.48 -29.79
CA ALA A 260 -13.18 32.12 -28.50
C ALA A 260 -13.76 30.76 -28.08
N LEU A 261 -12.91 29.75 -27.94
CA LEU A 261 -13.32 28.42 -27.49
C LEU A 261 -13.53 28.45 -25.97
N ALA A 262 -14.67 27.95 -25.52
CA ALA A 262 -14.96 27.76 -24.11
C ALA A 262 -13.89 26.87 -23.46
N THR A 263 -13.54 27.16 -22.20
CA THR A 263 -12.67 26.29 -21.41
C THR A 263 -13.53 25.49 -20.44
N VAL A 264 -13.43 24.16 -20.51
CA VAL A 264 -14.18 23.26 -19.66
C VAL A 264 -13.25 22.63 -18.64
N ARG A 265 -13.64 22.67 -17.37
CA ARG A 265 -12.98 21.93 -16.30
C ARG A 265 -13.65 20.56 -16.17
N LEU A 266 -12.94 19.53 -16.62
CA LEU A 266 -13.30 18.14 -16.43
C LEU A 266 -12.78 17.64 -15.09
N ARG A 267 -13.65 16.94 -14.35
CA ARG A 267 -13.30 16.23 -13.12
C ARG A 267 -13.74 14.79 -13.21
N PHE A 268 -12.78 13.87 -13.09
CA PHE A 268 -13.01 12.45 -12.97
C PHE A 268 -12.78 12.03 -11.52
N SER A 269 -13.71 11.29 -10.93
CA SER A 269 -13.56 10.77 -9.57
C SER A 269 -13.98 9.30 -9.48
N TRP A 270 -13.18 8.47 -8.84
CA TRP A 270 -13.46 7.05 -8.67
C TRP A 270 -12.78 6.51 -7.40
N MET A 271 -13.12 5.27 -7.03
CA MET A 271 -12.43 4.54 -5.99
C MET A 271 -11.42 3.59 -6.64
N ALA A 272 -10.14 3.66 -6.23
CA ALA A 272 -9.08 2.81 -6.76
C ALA A 272 -8.42 1.99 -5.65
N HIS A 273 -8.18 0.71 -5.93
CA HIS A 273 -7.32 -0.13 -5.12
C HIS A 273 -5.86 0.26 -5.35
N GLN A 274 -5.22 0.90 -4.37
CA GLN A 274 -3.86 1.43 -4.54
C GLN A 274 -2.85 0.33 -4.83
N LEU A 275 -2.17 0.44 -5.97
CA LEU A 275 -1.14 -0.51 -6.38
C LEU A 275 0.00 -0.57 -5.37
N SER A 276 0.50 -1.79 -5.15
CA SER A 276 1.69 -2.05 -4.33
C SER A 276 1.60 -1.38 -2.96
N THR A 277 0.42 -1.34 -2.36
CA THR A 277 0.18 -0.68 -1.08
C THR A 277 -0.56 -1.63 -0.16
N PHE A 278 -0.14 -1.72 1.10
CA PHE A 278 -0.91 -2.41 2.12
C PHE A 278 -1.20 -1.48 3.30
N GLU A 279 -2.36 -1.69 3.91
CA GLU A 279 -2.77 -1.02 5.14
C GLU A 279 -2.64 -2.00 6.31
N LEU A 280 -1.77 -1.66 7.28
CA LEU A 280 -1.68 -2.38 8.54
C LEU A 280 -2.67 -1.76 9.55
N ARG A 281 -3.68 -2.54 9.92
CA ARG A 281 -4.68 -2.17 10.93
C ARG A 281 -4.23 -2.65 12.29
N ILE A 282 -4.09 -1.74 13.25
CA ILE A 282 -3.62 -2.04 14.60
C ILE A 282 -4.68 -1.58 15.59
N ARG A 283 -5.12 -2.45 16.50
CA ARG A 283 -5.99 -2.03 17.60
C ARG A 283 -5.29 -1.03 18.51
N ASN A 284 -6.00 0.03 18.88
CA ASN A 284 -5.48 1.09 19.71
C ASN A 284 -4.98 0.57 21.07
N GLU A 285 -5.65 -0.42 21.67
CA GLU A 285 -5.22 -1.03 22.94
C GLU A 285 -3.86 -1.73 22.81
N ALA A 286 -3.60 -2.37 21.67
CA ALA A 286 -2.34 -3.06 21.42
C ALA A 286 -1.19 -2.06 21.30
N LEU A 287 -1.39 -0.95 20.59
CA LEU A 287 -0.40 0.12 20.44
C LEU A 287 -0.10 0.82 21.77
N ILE A 288 -1.13 1.11 22.58
CA ILE A 288 -0.96 1.71 23.91
C ILE A 288 -0.19 0.77 24.83
N ARG A 289 -0.55 -0.52 24.85
CA ARG A 289 0.08 -1.54 25.69
C ARG A 289 1.56 -1.76 25.33
N SER A 290 1.90 -1.65 24.05
CA SER A 290 3.29 -1.80 23.59
C SER A 290 4.17 -0.60 23.97
N GLY A 291 3.56 0.57 24.25
CA GLY A 291 4.27 1.82 24.50
C GLY A 291 5.01 2.35 23.27
N LEU A 292 4.58 1.95 22.06
CA LEU A 292 5.16 2.35 20.79
C LEU A 292 4.28 3.41 20.11
N THR A 293 4.90 4.25 19.30
CA THR A 293 4.20 5.24 18.47
C THR A 293 3.90 4.69 17.08
N VAL A 294 3.03 5.37 16.32
CA VAL A 294 2.79 5.03 14.90
C VAL A 294 4.09 5.14 14.09
N ASP A 295 4.94 6.12 14.40
CA ASP A 295 6.22 6.31 13.73
C ASP A 295 7.20 5.15 13.98
N ASP A 296 7.21 4.60 15.20
CA ASP A 296 8.02 3.40 15.52
C ASP A 296 7.59 2.20 14.67
N VAL A 297 6.27 2.06 14.47
CA VAL A 297 5.71 1.00 13.63
C VAL A 297 6.00 1.27 12.16
N ASP A 298 5.94 2.52 11.69
CA ASP A 298 6.29 2.89 10.32
C ASP A 298 7.75 2.58 10.02
N MET A 299 8.66 2.98 10.91
CA MET A 299 10.09 2.64 10.82
C MET A 299 10.32 1.12 10.78
N PHE A 300 9.57 0.36 11.58
CA PHE A 300 9.65 -1.10 11.55
C PHE A 300 9.15 -1.68 10.23
N LEU A 301 7.98 -1.24 9.75
CA LEU A 301 7.39 -1.68 8.48
C LEU A 301 8.28 -1.35 7.29
N ASN A 302 8.90 -0.18 7.29
CA ASN A 302 9.83 0.24 6.25
C ASN A 302 11.08 -0.65 6.13
N ARG A 303 11.45 -1.36 7.20
CA ARG A 303 12.57 -2.32 7.16
C ARG A 303 12.19 -3.68 6.59
N ILE A 304 10.94 -4.11 6.79
CA ILE A 304 10.49 -5.44 6.39
C ILE A 304 9.80 -5.45 5.02
N LYS A 305 9.19 -4.33 4.60
CA LYS A 305 8.46 -4.25 3.33
C LYS A 305 9.41 -4.32 2.14
N ALA A 306 8.94 -4.88 1.04
CA ALA A 306 9.68 -4.88 -0.21
C ALA A 306 9.88 -3.45 -0.76
N ALA A 307 10.97 -3.25 -1.50
CA ALA A 307 11.20 -2.01 -2.21
C ALA A 307 10.06 -1.73 -3.20
N GLY A 308 9.57 -0.48 -3.24
CA GLY A 308 8.45 -0.08 -4.09
C GLY A 308 7.05 -0.39 -3.52
N VAL A 309 6.94 -1.07 -2.37
CA VAL A 309 5.67 -1.27 -1.67
C VAL A 309 5.45 -0.13 -0.67
N LYS A 310 4.27 0.46 -0.63
CA LYS A 310 3.88 1.47 0.37
C LYS A 310 3.17 0.80 1.54
N ALA A 311 3.55 1.14 2.76
CA ALA A 311 2.85 0.73 3.96
C ALA A 311 2.04 1.92 4.50
N VAL A 312 0.79 1.69 4.86
CA VAL A 312 -0.07 2.68 5.51
C VAL A 312 -0.49 2.09 6.86
N ILE A 313 -0.44 2.89 7.92
CA ILE A 313 -0.83 2.43 9.26
C ILE A 313 -2.18 3.05 9.59
N ALA A 314 -3.14 2.19 9.96
CA ALA A 314 -4.46 2.59 10.42
C ALA A 314 -4.66 2.10 11.86
N VAL A 315 -4.82 3.04 12.80
CA VAL A 315 -5.16 2.69 14.19
C VAL A 315 -6.67 2.55 14.29
N VAL A 316 -7.13 1.33 14.57
CA VAL A 316 -8.55 1.01 14.73
C VAL A 316 -8.91 0.97 16.21
N ARG A 317 -10.15 1.36 16.52
CA ARG A 317 -10.71 1.24 17.88
C ARG A 317 -11.07 -0.19 18.22
#